data_AF-A0A958IR99-F1
#
_entry.id   AF-A0A958IR99-F1
#
_cell.length_a   1.000
_cell.length_b   1.000
_cell.length_c   1.000
_cell.angle_alpha   90.00
_cell.angle_beta   90.00
_cell.angle_gamma   90.00
#
_symmetry.space_group_name_H-M   'P 1'
#
loop_
_entity.id
_entity.type
_entity.pdbx_description
1 polymer ?
#
loop_
_entity_poly.entity_id
_entity_poly.type
_entity_poly.pdbx_seq_one_letter_code
_entity_poly.pdbx_strand_id
1 'polypeptide(L)'
;SGSLETLKRIIENDFGYTLLPELAVLNLPAEKRKYLRELTYPKPVREVSLALHRGILKRNLIEALKAEILKHIPAQLKDGMRGKVVGWR
;
A
#
# COMPACT_ATOMS: atom_id res chain seq x y z
N SER A 1 -5.07 16.58 -0.78
CA SER A 1 -3.85 17.22 -1.30
C SER A 1 -2.59 16.94 -0.46
N GLY A 2 -2.57 15.95 0.44
CA GLY A 2 -1.34 15.47 1.06
C GLY A 2 -0.75 14.30 0.27
N SER A 3 0.34 14.51 -0.46
CA SER A 3 1.09 13.42 -1.09
C SER A 3 1.96 12.70 -0.05
N LEU A 4 2.24 11.42 -0.26
CA LEU A 4 3.14 10.64 0.60
C LEU A 4 4.54 11.27 0.68
N GLU A 5 4.99 11.90 -0.40
CA GLU A 5 6.25 12.61 -0.48
C GLU A 5 6.26 13.84 0.43
N THR A 6 5.16 14.59 0.46
CA THR A 6 5.01 15.71 1.40
C THR A 6 5.06 15.22 2.85
N LEU A 7 4.36 14.13 3.18
CA LEU A 7 4.39 13.55 4.52
C LEU A 7 5.79 13.08 4.92
N LYS A 8 6.53 12.45 3.99
CA LYS A 8 7.93 12.07 4.21
C LYS A 8 8.82 13.30 4.49
N ARG A 9 8.68 14.37 3.70
CA ARG A 9 9.45 15.60 3.89
C ARG A 9 9.17 16.30 5.22
N ILE A 10 7.91 16.31 5.66
CA ILE A 10 7.55 16.89 6.96
C ILE A 10 8.26 16.13 8.08
N ILE A 11 8.25 14.79 8.06
CA ILE A 11 8.90 13.99 9.12
C ILE A 11 10.43 14.02 9.05
N GLU A 12 11.00 14.24 7.87
CA GLU A 12 12.45 14.41 7.72
C GLU A 12 12.94 15.76 8.27
N ASN A 13 12.10 16.81 8.24
CA ASN A 13 12.46 18.16 8.69
C ASN A 13 11.95 18.49 10.11
N ASP A 14 10.85 17.89 10.54
CA ASP A 14 10.17 18.12 11.81
C ASP A 14 10.16 16.85 12.69
N PHE A 15 9.76 16.97 13.96
CA PHE A 15 9.65 15.83 14.87
C PHE A 15 8.29 15.12 14.72
N GLY A 16 8.28 13.84 14.34
CA GLY A 16 7.06 13.05 14.28
C GLY A 16 7.20 11.66 13.65
N TYR A 17 6.05 11.01 13.45
CA TYR A 17 5.95 9.70 12.79
C TYR A 17 4.76 9.71 11.82
N THR A 18 4.84 8.89 10.77
CA THR A 18 3.70 8.61 9.88
C THR A 18 3.65 7.13 9.56
N LEU A 19 2.51 6.69 9.06
CA LEU A 19 2.32 5.36 8.52
C LEU A 19 2.52 5.41 7.00
N LEU A 20 3.42 4.57 6.51
CA LEU A 20 3.66 4.39 5.09
C LEU A 20 3.13 3.04 4.62
N PRO A 21 2.45 2.96 3.46
CA PRO A 21 2.14 1.68 2.84
C PRO A 21 3.41 0.89 2.46
N GLU A 22 3.33 -0.44 2.48
CA GLU A 22 4.46 -1.34 2.18
C GLU A 22 5.09 -1.06 0.80
N LEU A 23 4.28 -0.76 -0.23
CA LEU A 23 4.78 -0.40 -1.56
C LEU A 23 5.58 0.92 -1.58
N ALA A 24 5.24 1.87 -0.70
CA ALA A 24 5.90 3.20 -0.67
C ALA A 24 7.29 3.16 -0.03
N VAL A 25 7.66 2.03 0.59
CA VAL A 25 8.96 1.82 1.23
C VAL A 25 9.91 0.93 0.44
N LEU A 26 9.42 0.21 -0.60
CA LEU A 26 10.25 -0.71 -1.39
C LEU A 26 11.46 -0.02 -2.05
N ASN A 27 11.23 1.18 -2.59
CA ASN A 27 12.24 1.96 -3.31
C ASN A 27 12.94 2.99 -2.41
N LEU A 28 12.85 2.88 -1.08
CA LEU A 28 13.56 3.79 -0.19
C LEU A 28 15.08 3.54 -0.26
N PRO A 29 15.89 4.61 -0.38
CA PRO A 29 17.35 4.53 -0.28
C PRO A 29 17.77 3.86 1.03
N ALA A 30 18.88 3.11 1.00
CA ALA A 30 19.38 2.37 2.16
C ALA A 30 19.53 3.27 3.40
N GLU A 31 20.01 4.50 3.21
CA GLU A 31 20.18 5.50 4.26
C GLU A 31 18.88 5.87 4.98
N LYS A 32 17.74 5.83 4.27
CA LYS A 32 16.42 6.14 4.82
C LYS A 32 15.74 4.95 5.48
N ARG A 33 16.21 3.72 5.22
CA ARG A 33 15.63 2.50 5.82
C ARG A 33 15.79 2.45 7.33
N LYS A 34 16.80 3.13 7.89
CA LYS A 34 17.00 3.25 9.35
C LYS A 34 15.84 3.96 10.09
N TYR A 35 15.04 4.75 9.37
CA TYR A 35 13.87 5.44 9.92
C TYR A 35 12.59 4.59 9.85
N LEU A 36 12.64 3.41 9.22
CA LEU A 36 11.49 2.51 9.15
C LEU A 36 11.43 1.66 10.42
N ARG A 37 10.22 1.57 10.97
CA ARG A 37 9.90 0.62 12.05
C ARG A 37 8.68 -0.18 11.61
N GLU A 38 8.82 -1.51 11.63
CA GLU A 38 7.69 -2.38 11.38
C GLU A 38 6.72 -2.39 12.57
N LEU A 39 5.43 -2.53 12.28
CA LEU A 39 4.40 -2.70 13.29
C LEU A 39 4.44 -4.12 13.86
N THR A 40 4.09 -4.26 15.14
CA THR A 40 4.03 -5.54 15.84
C THR A 40 2.83 -6.39 15.39
N TYR A 41 2.93 -7.71 15.55
CA TYR A 41 1.86 -8.64 15.18
C TYR A 41 0.62 -8.49 16.09
N PRO A 42 -0.62 -8.60 15.57
CA PRO A 42 -0.97 -8.75 14.15
C PRO A 42 -0.77 -7.44 13.38
N LYS A 43 0.00 -7.51 12.29
CA LYS A 43 0.29 -6.33 11.46
C LYS A 43 -1.03 -5.86 10.81
N PRO A 44 -1.40 -4.57 10.95
CA PRO A 44 -2.56 -4.05 10.25
C PRO A 44 -2.25 -3.99 8.76
N VAL A 45 -3.14 -4.55 7.95
CA VAL A 45 -3.03 -4.51 6.49
C VAL A 45 -4.23 -3.78 5.90
N ARG A 46 -4.02 -3.21 4.71
CA ARG A 46 -5.05 -2.55 3.92
C ARG A 46 -5.31 -3.34 2.65
N GLU A 47 -6.58 -3.53 2.34
CA GLU A 47 -7.01 -4.07 1.04
C GLU A 47 -7.03 -2.96 -0.02
N VAL A 48 -6.62 -3.29 -1.24
CA VAL A 48 -6.69 -2.40 -2.40
C VAL A 48 -7.51 -3.09 -3.48
N SER A 49 -8.61 -2.47 -3.86
CA SER A 49 -9.63 -3.08 -4.73
C SER A 49 -10.01 -2.14 -5.87
N LEU A 50 -10.36 -2.71 -7.02
CA LEU A 50 -10.89 -1.95 -8.15
C LEU A 50 -12.36 -1.62 -7.90
N ALA A 51 -12.71 -0.34 -7.84
CA ALA A 51 -14.09 0.12 -7.76
C ALA A 51 -14.68 0.26 -9.17
N LEU A 52 -15.83 -0.36 -9.40
CA LEU A 52 -16.45 -0.47 -10.72
C LEU A 52 -17.93 -0.11 -10.66
N HIS A 53 -18.46 0.46 -11.74
CA HIS A 53 -19.91 0.67 -11.88
C HIS A 53 -20.62 -0.69 -12.05
N ARG A 54 -21.78 -0.87 -11.39
CA ARG A 54 -22.52 -2.15 -11.39
C ARG A 54 -22.85 -2.68 -12.80
N GLY A 55 -23.10 -1.79 -13.75
CA GLY A 55 -23.48 -2.13 -15.13
C GLY A 55 -22.33 -2.24 -16.14
N ILE A 56 -21.09 -2.46 -15.71
CA ILE A 56 -19.95 -2.44 -16.63
C ILE A 56 -19.98 -3.64 -17.61
N LEU A 57 -19.95 -3.32 -18.92
CA LEU A 57 -20.03 -4.32 -19.99
C LEU A 57 -18.66 -4.90 -20.37
N LYS A 58 -17.57 -4.13 -20.15
CA LYS A 58 -16.20 -4.50 -20.56
C LYS A 58 -15.46 -5.36 -19.51
N ARG A 59 -16.05 -6.49 -19.10
CA ARG A 59 -15.47 -7.38 -18.07
C ARG A 59 -14.07 -7.88 -18.42
N ASN A 60 -13.84 -8.27 -19.67
CA ASN A 60 -12.53 -8.77 -20.11
C ASN A 60 -11.41 -7.73 -19.94
N LEU A 61 -11.73 -6.44 -20.16
CA LEU A 61 -10.76 -5.37 -19.98
C LEU A 61 -10.42 -5.18 -18.49
N ILE A 62 -11.41 -5.28 -17.61
CA ILE A 62 -11.21 -5.19 -16.16
C ILE A 62 -10.34 -6.34 -15.66
N GLU A 63 -10.60 -7.56 -16.10
CA GLU A 63 -9.80 -8.72 -15.69
C GLU A 63 -8.37 -8.64 -16.24
N ALA A 64 -8.20 -8.18 -17.48
CA ALA A 64 -6.87 -7.94 -18.04
C ALA A 64 -6.10 -6.88 -17.23
N LEU A 65 -6.75 -5.77 -16.87
CA LEU A 65 -6.14 -4.72 -16.04
C LEU A 65 -5.77 -5.26 -14.65
N LYS A 66 -6.68 -5.99 -14.00
CA LYS A 66 -6.43 -6.62 -12.70
C LYS A 66 -5.25 -7.57 -12.76
N ALA A 67 -5.19 -8.42 -13.78
CA ALA A 67 -4.09 -9.36 -13.98
C ALA A 67 -2.76 -8.62 -14.18
N GLU A 68 -2.75 -7.55 -14.97
CA GLU A 68 -1.55 -6.76 -15.24
C GLU A 68 -1.03 -6.04 -13.99
N ILE A 69 -1.93 -5.48 -13.17
CA ILE A 69 -1.59 -4.88 -11.87
C ILE A 69 -1.00 -5.94 -10.94
N LEU A 70 -1.68 -7.09 -10.78
CA LEU A 70 -1.20 -8.17 -9.91
C LEU A 70 0.15 -8.73 -10.38
N LYS A 71 0.41 -8.79 -11.69
CA LYS A 71 1.68 -9.24 -12.24
C LYS A 71 2.86 -8.37 -11.79
N HIS A 72 2.65 -7.07 -11.59
CA HIS A 72 3.69 -6.09 -11.25
C HIS A 72 3.81 -5.78 -9.75
N ILE A 73 3.04 -6.46 -8.90
CA ILE A 73 3.12 -6.31 -7.44
C ILE A 73 3.90 -7.50 -6.85
N PRO A 74 4.80 -7.27 -5.86
CA PRO A 74 5.52 -8.33 -5.16
C PRO A 74 4.61 -9.46 -4.67
N ALA A 75 5.05 -10.71 -4.82
CA ALA A 75 4.25 -11.90 -4.50
C ALA A 75 3.79 -11.92 -3.04
N GLN A 76 4.62 -11.38 -2.13
CA GLN A 76 4.31 -11.29 -0.72
C GLN A 76 3.01 -10.48 -0.48
N LEU A 77 2.74 -9.44 -1.27
CA LEU A 77 1.55 -8.58 -1.07
C LEU A 77 0.24 -9.21 -1.55
N LYS A 78 0.30 -10.37 -2.19
CA LYS A 78 -0.87 -11.08 -2.72
C LYS A 78 -1.51 -12.02 -1.69
N ASP A 79 -0.81 -12.31 -0.60
CA ASP A 79 -1.27 -13.22 0.43
C ASP A 79 -2.19 -12.51 1.44
N GLY A 80 -3.47 -12.89 1.41
CA GLY A 80 -4.52 -12.35 2.29
C GLY A 80 -4.41 -12.80 3.75
N MET A 81 -3.53 -13.76 4.09
CA MET A 81 -3.34 -14.26 5.45
C MET A 81 -2.22 -13.54 6.23
N ARG A 82 -1.54 -12.55 5.62
CA ARG A 82 -0.37 -11.87 6.22
C ARG A 82 -0.67 -10.92 7.38
N GLY A 83 -1.93 -10.61 7.65
CA GLY A 83 -2.29 -9.69 8.71
C GLY A 83 -3.78 -9.52 8.88
N LYS A 84 -4.15 -8.58 9.74
CA LYS A 84 -5.56 -8.26 9.99
C LYS A 84 -5.97 -7.07 9.13
N VAL A 85 -6.95 -7.27 8.25
CA VAL A 85 -7.55 -6.17 7.50
C VAL A 85 -8.19 -5.21 8.48
N VAL A 86 -7.80 -3.95 8.40
CA VAL A 86 -8.37 -2.90 9.25
C VAL A 86 -9.78 -2.59 8.76
N GLY A 87 -10.79 -3.02 9.52
CA GLY A 87 -12.19 -2.69 9.26
C GLY A 87 -12.46 -1.21 9.55
N TRP A 88 -13.32 -0.61 8.74
CA TRP A 88 -13.86 0.73 8.97
C TRP A 88 -14.78 0.68 10.21
N ARG A 89 -14.60 1.60 11.15
CA ARG A 89 -15.56 1.89 12.23
C ARG A 89 -16.22 3.22 11.96
#